data_AF-A0A2D9LIE7-F1
#
_entry.id   AF-A0A2D9LIE7-F1
#
_cell.length_a   1.000
_cell.length_b   1.000
_cell.length_c   1.000
_cell.angle_alpha   90.00
_cell.angle_beta   90.00
_cell.angle_gamma   90.00
#
_symmetry.space_group_name_H-M   'P 1'
#
loop_
_entity.id
_entity.type
_entity.pdbx_description
1 polymer ?
#
loop_
_entity_poly.entity_id
_entity_poly.type
_entity_poly.pdbx_seq_one_letter_code
_entity_poly.pdbx_strand_id
1 'polypeptide(L)'
;MTSMGTMAKKFKSILIHVLTHIEKYQLLVIGLLALLWNFQSDKDWPEPLVYFLSVVFAAVALKKIIVKGNVDEELQKIIARSNPISDWHTNEQFSENEHIAVYRKDPSIKLVRYTDAVVEGFQEDWLDGLYPDPRASSYNVSIQYNGNEVMKRIILLVDGARVFLPLPKSPKTLETNEFDLAICQILNGQTGYDTAYYFKQSKMVLNKEKLDQKNA
;
A
#
# COMPACT_ATOMS: atom_id res chain seq x y z
N MET A 1 58.91 -3.82 -14.84
CA MET A 1 58.53 -3.39 -13.46
C MET A 1 57.38 -2.36 -13.39
N THR A 2 56.71 -1.99 -14.49
CA THR A 2 55.66 -0.95 -14.52
C THR A 2 54.21 -1.46 -14.40
N SER A 3 53.98 -2.77 -14.39
CA SER A 3 52.62 -3.39 -14.39
C SER A 3 51.97 -3.47 -12.99
N MET A 4 52.76 -3.64 -11.93
CA MET A 4 52.23 -3.80 -10.56
C MET A 4 51.65 -2.50 -9.97
N GLY A 5 52.25 -1.35 -10.27
CA GLY A 5 51.82 -0.06 -9.71
C GLY A 5 50.47 0.43 -10.25
N THR A 6 50.15 0.11 -11.50
CA THR A 6 48.87 0.45 -12.15
C THR A 6 47.73 -0.43 -11.64
N MET A 7 48.01 -1.71 -11.35
CA MET A 7 47.02 -2.63 -10.79
C MET A 7 46.63 -2.24 -9.35
N ALA A 8 47.61 -1.88 -8.52
CA ALA A 8 47.37 -1.41 -7.15
C ALA A 8 46.53 -0.12 -7.08
N LYS A 9 46.76 0.82 -8.00
CA LYS A 9 45.96 2.06 -8.09
C LYS A 9 44.51 1.80 -8.53
N LYS A 10 44.29 0.91 -9.50
CA LYS A 10 42.93 0.51 -9.91
C LYS A 10 42.19 -0.19 -8.78
N PHE A 11 42.86 -1.09 -8.05
CA PHE A 11 42.25 -1.78 -6.91
C PHE A 11 41.85 -0.82 -5.80
N LYS A 12 42.71 0.14 -5.45
CA LYS A 12 42.41 1.17 -4.45
C LYS A 12 41.23 2.05 -4.85
N SER A 13 41.11 2.42 -6.12
CA SER A 13 39.99 3.20 -6.64
C SER A 13 38.66 2.44 -6.56
N ILE A 14 38.67 1.15 -6.89
CA ILE A 14 37.48 0.28 -6.79
C ILE A 14 37.08 0.10 -5.33
N LEU A 15 38.05 -0.13 -4.44
CA LEU A 15 37.81 -0.30 -3.00
C LEU A 15 37.14 0.94 -2.39
N ILE A 16 37.63 2.14 -2.71
CA ILE A 16 37.04 3.40 -2.25
C ILE A 16 35.63 3.59 -2.82
N HIS A 17 35.40 3.23 -4.07
CA HIS A 17 34.07 3.32 -4.68
C HIS A 17 33.05 2.37 -4.00
N VAL A 18 33.46 1.13 -3.69
CA VAL A 18 32.64 0.17 -2.96
C VAL A 18 32.37 0.62 -1.52
N LEU A 19 33.39 1.14 -0.83
CA LEU A 19 33.26 1.67 0.55
C LEU A 19 32.34 2.89 0.64
N THR A 20 32.42 3.81 -0.34
CA THR A 20 31.58 5.02 -0.36
C THR A 20 30.12 4.73 -0.72
N HIS A 21 29.85 3.58 -1.33
CA HIS A 21 28.51 3.14 -1.74
C HIS A 21 28.09 1.89 -0.98
N ILE A 22 28.63 1.69 0.23
CA ILE A 22 28.48 0.44 0.97
C ILE A 22 27.02 0.09 1.20
N GLU A 23 26.12 1.08 1.36
CA GLU A 23 24.67 0.92 1.44
C GLU A 23 24.05 0.24 0.21
N LYS A 24 24.58 0.49 -1.00
CA LYS A 24 24.14 -0.16 -2.24
C LYS A 24 24.73 -1.57 -2.40
N TYR A 25 25.89 -1.82 -1.77
CA TYR A 25 26.65 -3.06 -1.90
C TYR A 25 26.64 -3.94 -0.65
N GLN A 26 25.82 -3.64 0.37
CA GLN A 26 25.81 -4.37 1.64
C GLN A 26 25.64 -5.89 1.41
N LEU A 27 24.76 -6.27 0.49
CA LEU A 27 24.55 -7.66 0.10
C LEU A 27 25.76 -8.31 -0.55
N LEU A 28 26.48 -7.58 -1.39
CA LEU A 28 27.72 -8.05 -2.03
C LEU A 28 28.86 -8.16 -1.02
N VAL A 29 28.97 -7.23 -0.07
CA VAL A 29 29.98 -7.25 0.98
C VAL A 29 29.70 -8.36 2.00
N ILE A 30 28.47 -8.47 2.50
CA ILE A 30 28.04 -9.56 3.39
C ILE A 30 28.25 -10.91 2.70
N GLY A 31 27.87 -10.99 1.42
CA GLY A 31 28.10 -12.17 0.63
C GLY A 31 29.59 -12.52 0.49
N LEU A 32 30.43 -11.56 0.12
CA LEU A 32 31.87 -11.78 -0.03
C LEU A 32 32.50 -12.24 1.30
N LEU A 33 32.09 -11.62 2.41
CA LEU A 33 32.53 -12.00 3.75
C LEU A 33 32.06 -13.41 4.13
N ALA A 34 30.83 -13.80 3.79
CA ALA A 34 30.32 -15.15 4.02
C ALA A 34 31.05 -16.20 3.17
N LEU A 35 31.43 -15.86 1.94
CA LEU A 35 32.28 -16.69 1.08
C LEU A 35 33.69 -16.83 1.67
N LEU A 36 34.31 -15.74 2.09
CA LEU A 36 35.64 -15.72 2.70
C LEU A 36 35.66 -16.50 4.03
N TRP A 37 34.62 -16.37 4.86
CA TRP A 37 34.45 -17.11 6.10
C TRP A 37 34.29 -18.61 5.85
N ASN A 38 33.53 -19.01 4.83
CA ASN A 38 33.37 -20.42 4.49
C ASN A 38 34.61 -21.06 3.88
N PHE A 39 35.41 -20.32 3.11
CA PHE A 39 36.71 -20.80 2.61
C PHE A 39 37.71 -21.09 3.74
N GLN A 40 37.48 -20.55 4.94
CA GLN A 40 38.26 -20.86 6.14
C GLN A 40 37.65 -21.97 7.00
N SER A 41 36.44 -22.44 6.70
CA SER A 41 35.83 -23.57 7.41
C SER A 41 36.11 -24.87 6.65
N ASP A 42 36.46 -25.95 7.37
CA ASP A 42 36.68 -27.30 6.81
C ASP A 42 35.39 -27.96 6.28
N LYS A 43 34.39 -27.18 5.85
CA LYS A 43 33.12 -27.68 5.35
C LYS A 43 33.22 -28.04 3.87
N ASP A 44 32.80 -29.26 3.55
CA ASP A 44 32.69 -29.72 2.17
C ASP A 44 31.62 -28.92 1.40
N TRP A 45 31.92 -28.68 0.13
CA TRP A 45 30.98 -28.09 -0.81
C TRP A 45 29.75 -29.01 -0.97
N PRO A 46 28.50 -28.51 -1.02
CA PRO A 46 28.09 -27.14 -1.35
C PRO A 46 27.45 -26.31 -0.22
N GLU A 47 27.50 -26.75 1.04
CA GLU A 47 26.82 -26.05 2.16
C GLU A 47 27.11 -24.53 2.23
N PRO A 48 28.37 -24.06 2.07
CA PRO A 48 28.69 -22.65 2.03
C PRO A 48 27.85 -21.78 1.09
N LEU A 49 27.64 -22.29 -0.12
CA LEU A 49 26.94 -21.58 -1.19
C LEU A 49 25.45 -21.45 -0.85
N VAL A 50 24.87 -22.49 -0.23
CA VAL A 50 23.47 -22.49 0.20
C VAL A 50 23.23 -21.43 1.28
N TYR A 51 24.14 -21.29 2.26
CA TYR A 51 24.05 -20.25 3.28
C TYR A 51 24.20 -18.84 2.70
N PHE A 52 25.14 -18.64 1.78
CA PHE A 52 25.29 -17.36 1.09
C PHE A 52 24.01 -16.99 0.33
N LEU A 53 23.48 -17.92 -0.47
CA LEU A 53 22.30 -17.67 -1.30
C LEU A 53 21.08 -17.38 -0.42
N SER A 54 20.89 -18.11 0.68
CA SER A 54 19.76 -17.88 1.59
C SER A 54 19.82 -16.50 2.24
N VAL A 55 21.00 -16.02 2.66
CA VAL A 55 21.19 -14.66 3.20
C VAL A 55 20.88 -13.59 2.15
N VAL A 56 21.38 -13.77 0.91
CA VAL A 56 21.10 -12.83 -0.19
C VAL A 56 19.60 -12.78 -0.50
N PHE A 57 18.94 -13.94 -0.63
CA PHE A 57 17.50 -14.00 -0.86
C PHE A 57 16.70 -13.37 0.29
N ALA A 58 17.06 -13.65 1.54
CA ALA A 58 16.40 -13.07 2.70
C ALA A 58 16.50 -11.54 2.73
N ALA A 59 17.67 -10.98 2.45
CA ALA A 59 17.85 -9.53 2.43
C ALA A 59 17.21 -8.85 1.21
N VAL A 60 17.16 -9.50 0.04
CA VAL A 60 16.36 -9.00 -1.10
C VAL A 60 14.86 -9.00 -0.76
N ALA A 61 14.37 -10.08 -0.15
CA ALA A 61 12.98 -10.16 0.30
C ALA A 61 12.67 -9.08 1.34
N LEU A 62 13.55 -8.88 2.32
CA LEU A 62 13.42 -7.84 3.34
C LEU A 62 13.38 -6.44 2.71
N LYS A 63 14.28 -6.15 1.77
CA LYS A 63 14.28 -4.87 1.03
C LYS A 63 12.97 -4.64 0.29
N LYS A 64 12.44 -5.67 -0.38
CA LYS A 64 11.15 -5.59 -1.09
C LYS A 64 10.00 -5.32 -0.11
N ILE A 65 10.00 -5.96 1.06
CA ILE A 65 9.00 -5.73 2.12
C ILE A 65 9.09 -4.30 2.66
N ILE A 66 10.30 -3.81 2.97
CA ILE A 66 10.52 -2.45 3.48
C ILE A 66 10.06 -1.41 2.46
N VAL A 67 10.45 -1.55 1.19
CA VAL A 67 10.05 -0.62 0.13
C VAL A 67 8.54 -0.62 -0.06
N LYS A 68 7.90 -1.80 -0.11
CA LYS A 68 6.43 -1.90 -0.19
C LYS A 68 5.77 -1.21 1.00
N GLY A 69 6.22 -1.51 2.22
CA GLY A 69 5.68 -0.89 3.44
C GLY A 69 5.77 0.65 3.43
N ASN A 70 6.87 1.22 2.94
CA ASN A 70 7.01 2.67 2.84
C ASN A 70 6.04 3.29 1.83
N VAL A 71 5.87 2.66 0.66
CA VAL A 71 4.90 3.11 -0.36
C VAL A 71 3.47 3.04 0.19
N ASP A 72 3.12 1.96 0.89
CA ASP A 72 1.79 1.80 1.49
C ASP A 72 1.48 2.92 2.49
N GLU A 73 2.45 3.30 3.33
CA GLU A 73 2.30 4.37 4.33
C GLU A 73 2.20 5.77 3.71
N GLU A 74 3.02 6.07 2.70
CA GLU A 74 2.95 7.35 1.98
C GLU A 74 1.61 7.50 1.26
N LEU A 75 1.15 6.47 0.56
CA LEU A 75 -0.15 6.47 -0.11
C LEU A 75 -1.30 6.66 0.89
N GLN A 76 -1.26 5.98 2.03
CA GLN A 76 -2.26 6.15 3.09
C GLN A 76 -2.33 7.60 3.58
N LYS A 77 -1.17 8.24 3.81
CA LYS A 77 -1.10 9.64 4.23
C LYS A 77 -1.63 10.59 3.16
N ILE A 78 -1.27 10.38 1.88
CA ILE A 78 -1.76 11.20 0.76
C ILE A 78 -3.29 11.12 0.70
N ILE A 79 -3.85 9.91 0.68
CA ILE A 79 -5.29 9.68 0.57
C ILE A 79 -6.02 10.29 1.77
N ALA A 80 -5.58 9.99 2.99
CA ALA A 80 -6.25 10.46 4.21
C ALA A 80 -6.21 11.99 4.39
N ARG A 81 -5.19 12.68 3.87
CA ARG A 81 -5.01 14.14 4.04
C ARG A 81 -5.42 14.97 2.83
N SER A 82 -5.68 14.33 1.70
CA SER A 82 -6.11 15.01 0.48
C SER A 82 -7.53 15.56 0.59
N ASN A 83 -7.82 16.63 -0.15
CA ASN A 83 -9.19 17.12 -0.28
C ASN A 83 -9.94 16.23 -1.30
N PRO A 84 -11.03 15.56 -0.90
CA PRO A 84 -11.75 14.61 -1.77
C PRO A 84 -12.28 15.21 -3.08
N ILE A 85 -12.59 16.50 -3.10
CA ILE A 85 -13.22 17.18 -4.23
C ILE A 85 -12.18 17.86 -5.11
N SER A 86 -11.27 18.63 -4.51
CA SER A 86 -10.34 19.48 -5.26
C SER A 86 -9.06 18.77 -5.69
N ASP A 87 -8.58 17.79 -4.92
CA ASP A 87 -7.32 17.10 -5.24
C ASP A 87 -7.51 15.88 -6.16
N TRP A 88 -8.75 15.46 -6.38
CA TRP A 88 -9.07 14.26 -7.16
C TRP A 88 -9.93 14.59 -8.39
N HIS A 89 -9.84 13.72 -9.38
CA HIS A 89 -10.73 13.70 -10.52
C HIS A 89 -11.34 12.30 -10.63
N THR A 90 -12.65 12.21 -10.54
CA THR A 90 -13.40 10.96 -10.71
C THR A 90 -14.04 10.91 -12.09
N ASN A 91 -14.20 9.74 -12.67
CA ASN A 91 -15.03 9.61 -13.86
C ASN A 91 -16.52 9.78 -13.47
N GLU A 92 -17.20 10.75 -14.08
CA GLU A 92 -18.55 11.21 -13.70
C GLU A 92 -19.69 10.21 -14.04
N GLN A 93 -19.41 8.93 -14.15
CA GLN A 93 -20.46 7.94 -14.43
C GLN A 93 -20.31 6.73 -13.52
N PHE A 94 -21.34 6.53 -12.68
CA PHE A 94 -21.76 5.21 -12.20
C PHE A 94 -22.28 4.34 -13.36
N SER A 95 -21.59 4.35 -14.51
CA SER A 95 -21.93 3.48 -15.63
C SER A 95 -21.32 2.09 -15.41
N GLU A 96 -21.69 1.14 -16.26
CA GLU A 96 -21.32 -0.28 -16.25
C GLU A 96 -19.80 -0.58 -16.24
N ASN A 97 -18.97 0.47 -16.24
CA ASN A 97 -17.51 0.43 -16.20
C ASN A 97 -16.97 0.70 -14.78
N GLU A 98 -15.67 0.49 -14.58
CA GLU A 98 -14.98 0.76 -13.31
C GLU A 98 -15.12 2.23 -12.89
N HIS A 99 -15.34 2.48 -11.59
CA HIS A 99 -15.29 3.85 -11.05
C HIS A 99 -13.85 4.15 -10.67
N ILE A 100 -13.26 5.16 -11.29
CA ILE A 100 -11.85 5.52 -11.17
C ILE A 100 -11.72 6.94 -10.61
N ALA A 101 -10.97 7.09 -9.53
CA ALA A 101 -10.47 8.37 -9.03
C ALA A 101 -8.97 8.49 -9.30
N VAL A 102 -8.55 9.58 -9.92
CA VAL A 102 -7.14 9.88 -10.21
C VAL A 102 -6.70 11.09 -9.38
N TYR A 103 -5.56 10.96 -8.71
CA TYR A 103 -5.00 12.06 -7.92
C TYR A 103 -4.38 13.11 -8.84
N ARG A 104 -4.79 14.38 -8.72
CA ARG A 104 -4.39 15.43 -9.66
C ARG A 104 -2.92 15.80 -9.59
N LYS A 105 -2.32 15.76 -8.40
CA LYS A 105 -0.91 16.13 -8.19
C LYS A 105 0.05 15.03 -8.63
N ASP A 106 -0.41 13.79 -8.62
CA ASP A 106 0.34 12.63 -9.10
C ASP A 106 -0.61 11.60 -9.76
N PRO A 107 -0.78 11.64 -11.10
CA PRO A 107 -1.67 10.74 -11.83
C PRO A 107 -1.27 9.26 -11.79
N SER A 108 -0.10 8.92 -11.26
CA SER A 108 0.29 7.53 -11.03
C SER A 108 -0.50 6.89 -9.89
N ILE A 109 -1.11 7.69 -9.00
CA ILE A 109 -1.95 7.26 -7.90
C ILE A 109 -3.41 7.23 -8.35
N LYS A 110 -4.03 6.05 -8.24
CA LYS A 110 -5.44 5.85 -8.60
C LYS A 110 -6.19 5.04 -7.55
N LEU A 111 -7.47 5.33 -7.41
CA LEU A 111 -8.44 4.45 -6.74
C LEU A 111 -9.35 3.88 -7.81
N VAL A 112 -9.47 2.55 -7.87
CA VAL A 112 -10.28 1.86 -8.86
C VAL A 112 -11.26 0.95 -8.14
N ARG A 113 -12.55 1.27 -8.18
CA ARG A 113 -13.61 0.38 -7.72
C ARG A 113 -13.95 -0.60 -8.84
N TYR A 114 -13.82 -1.88 -8.56
CA TYR A 114 -14.19 -2.95 -9.49
C TYR A 114 -15.69 -3.01 -9.71
N THR A 115 -16.08 -3.40 -10.92
CA THR A 115 -17.49 -3.47 -11.33
C THR A 115 -18.25 -4.52 -10.54
N ASP A 116 -17.64 -5.68 -10.30
CA ASP A 116 -18.29 -6.80 -9.63
C ASP A 116 -18.43 -6.55 -8.12
N ALA A 117 -19.65 -6.77 -7.62
CA ALA A 117 -19.90 -6.78 -6.20
C ALA A 117 -19.20 -7.98 -5.53
N VAL A 118 -18.63 -7.76 -4.36
CA VAL A 118 -18.12 -8.84 -3.50
C VAL A 118 -19.28 -9.59 -2.87
N VAL A 119 -20.26 -8.83 -2.38
CA VAL A 119 -21.54 -9.32 -1.86
C VAL A 119 -22.62 -8.39 -2.40
N GLU A 120 -23.44 -8.93 -3.30
CA GLU A 120 -24.66 -8.27 -3.77
C GLU A 120 -25.76 -8.40 -2.72
N GLY A 121 -26.51 -7.33 -2.46
CA GLY A 121 -27.54 -7.34 -1.43
C GLY A 121 -26.96 -7.53 -0.03
N PHE A 122 -25.84 -6.85 0.26
CA PHE A 122 -25.19 -6.85 1.55
C PHE A 122 -26.18 -6.46 2.66
N GLN A 123 -26.33 -7.33 3.65
CA GLN A 123 -27.23 -7.15 4.79
C GLN A 123 -26.51 -7.48 6.09
N GLU A 124 -26.56 -6.55 7.03
CA GLU A 124 -26.11 -6.73 8.41
C GLU A 124 -27.03 -5.94 9.35
N ASP A 125 -27.20 -6.41 10.58
CA ASP A 125 -28.16 -5.86 11.55
C ASP A 125 -27.96 -4.36 11.83
N TRP A 126 -26.72 -3.86 11.75
CA TRP A 126 -26.43 -2.45 11.99
C TRP A 126 -26.84 -1.52 10.83
N LEU A 127 -27.11 -2.09 9.66
CA LEU A 127 -27.52 -1.38 8.45
C LEU A 127 -29.06 -1.35 8.29
N ASP A 128 -29.77 -2.23 8.99
CA ASP A 128 -31.23 -2.38 8.83
C ASP A 128 -32.00 -1.12 9.26
N GLY A 129 -32.95 -0.71 8.42
CA GLY A 129 -33.77 0.49 8.62
C GLY A 129 -33.02 1.83 8.65
N LEU A 130 -31.72 1.84 8.32
CA LEU A 130 -30.89 3.03 8.48
C LEU A 130 -31.06 4.05 7.35
N TYR A 131 -31.29 3.57 6.13
CA TYR A 131 -31.40 4.38 4.93
C TYR A 131 -32.77 4.22 4.26
N PRO A 132 -33.28 5.26 3.56
CA PRO A 132 -34.55 5.19 2.86
C PRO A 132 -34.65 4.02 1.87
N ASP A 133 -33.58 3.74 1.12
CA ASP A 133 -33.47 2.54 0.30
C ASP A 133 -32.59 1.49 1.02
N PRO A 134 -33.13 0.32 1.39
CA PRO A 134 -32.41 -0.70 2.15
C PRO A 134 -31.38 -1.46 1.30
N ARG A 135 -31.32 -1.23 -0.02
CA ARG A 135 -30.37 -1.94 -0.89
C ARG A 135 -28.96 -1.44 -0.63
N ALA A 136 -28.09 -2.39 -0.31
CA ALA A 136 -26.66 -2.18 -0.22
C ALA A 136 -25.89 -3.30 -0.93
N SER A 137 -24.70 -2.98 -1.40
CA SER A 137 -23.77 -3.96 -1.99
C SER A 137 -22.34 -3.60 -1.58
N SER A 138 -21.46 -4.60 -1.47
CA SER A 138 -20.05 -4.37 -1.16
C SER A 138 -19.19 -4.48 -2.42
N TYR A 139 -18.16 -3.65 -2.52
CA TYR A 139 -17.25 -3.59 -3.67
C TYR A 139 -15.79 -3.56 -3.23
N ASN A 140 -14.95 -4.12 -4.09
CA ASN A 140 -13.51 -3.98 -3.98
C ASN A 140 -13.05 -2.64 -4.55
N VAL A 141 -12.16 -1.97 -3.81
CA VAL A 141 -11.41 -0.79 -4.28
C VAL A 141 -9.93 -1.13 -4.28
N SER A 142 -9.33 -1.05 -5.45
CA SER A 142 -7.91 -1.16 -5.69
C SER A 142 -7.25 0.21 -5.53
N ILE A 143 -6.24 0.31 -4.67
CA ILE A 143 -5.36 1.47 -4.58
C ILE A 143 -4.13 1.14 -5.43
N GLN A 144 -3.96 1.88 -6.52
CA GLN A 144 -2.94 1.62 -7.52
C GLN A 144 -1.87 2.71 -7.52
N TYR A 145 -0.63 2.28 -7.73
CA TYR A 145 0.52 3.16 -7.96
C TYR A 145 1.26 2.68 -9.22
N ASN A 146 1.47 3.58 -10.17
CA ASN A 146 2.06 3.26 -11.48
C ASN A 146 1.37 2.06 -12.16
N GLY A 147 0.04 2.00 -12.08
CA GLY A 147 -0.78 0.94 -12.69
C GLY A 147 -0.72 -0.43 -12.01
N ASN A 148 -0.02 -0.56 -10.89
CA ASN A 148 0.02 -1.80 -10.10
C ASN A 148 -0.86 -1.65 -8.86
N GLU A 149 -1.66 -2.68 -8.55
CA GLU A 149 -2.39 -2.75 -7.27
C GLU A 149 -1.40 -2.88 -6.11
N VAL A 150 -1.41 -1.88 -5.24
CA VAL A 150 -0.57 -1.83 -4.05
C VAL A 150 -1.34 -2.35 -2.84
N MET A 151 -2.59 -1.90 -2.71
CA MET A 151 -3.50 -2.26 -1.62
C MET A 151 -4.92 -2.45 -2.14
N LYS A 152 -5.72 -3.21 -1.39
CA LYS A 152 -7.14 -3.43 -1.67
C LYS A 152 -7.97 -3.14 -0.43
N ARG A 153 -9.17 -2.59 -0.62
CA ARG A 153 -10.16 -2.31 0.43
C ARG A 153 -11.55 -2.75 0.00
N ILE A 154 -12.41 -3.01 0.98
CA ILE A 154 -13.82 -3.26 0.75
C ILE A 154 -14.59 -2.04 1.25
N ILE A 155 -15.47 -1.53 0.39
CA ILE A 155 -16.41 -0.46 0.72
C ILE A 155 -17.82 -0.95 0.49
N LEU A 156 -18.77 -0.27 1.11
CA LEU A 156 -20.20 -0.47 0.93
C LEU A 156 -20.75 0.63 0.03
N LEU A 157 -21.69 0.27 -0.83
CA LEU A 157 -22.51 1.19 -1.59
C LEU A 157 -23.94 1.06 -1.05
N VAL A 158 -24.46 2.11 -0.44
CA VAL A 158 -25.71 2.11 0.34
C VAL A 158 -26.74 3.08 -0.23
N ASP A 159 -27.96 3.04 0.32
CA ASP A 159 -29.09 3.90 -0.05
C ASP A 159 -29.39 3.86 -1.55
N GLY A 160 -29.46 2.65 -2.12
CA GLY A 160 -29.82 2.47 -3.52
C GLY A 160 -28.76 2.99 -4.50
N ALA A 161 -27.49 2.75 -4.21
CA ALA A 161 -26.34 3.16 -5.02
C ALA A 161 -26.00 4.66 -5.01
N ARG A 162 -26.35 5.37 -3.93
CA ARG A 162 -26.06 6.81 -3.80
C ARG A 162 -24.72 7.10 -3.15
N VAL A 163 -24.34 6.33 -2.13
CA VAL A 163 -23.22 6.70 -1.26
C VAL A 163 -22.32 5.52 -0.96
N PHE A 164 -21.02 5.72 -1.16
CA PHE A 164 -20.00 4.84 -0.61
C PHE A 164 -19.77 5.06 0.89
N LEU A 165 -19.68 3.98 1.66
CA LEU A 165 -19.31 3.98 3.08
C LEU A 165 -18.23 2.95 3.36
N PRO A 166 -17.37 3.17 4.36
CA PRO A 166 -16.39 2.17 4.76
C PRO A 166 -17.10 0.98 5.41
N LEU A 167 -16.52 -0.21 5.26
CA LEU A 167 -16.93 -1.38 6.03
C LEU A 167 -16.36 -1.27 7.46
N PRO A 168 -17.15 -1.45 8.52
CA PRO A 168 -16.61 -1.50 9.87
C PRO A 168 -15.74 -2.76 10.06
N LYS A 169 -14.75 -2.69 10.96
CA LYS A 169 -13.90 -3.84 11.33
C LYS A 169 -14.71 -5.05 11.79
N SER A 170 -15.83 -4.80 12.45
CA SER A 170 -16.75 -5.81 12.93
C SER A 170 -18.14 -5.21 13.07
N PRO A 171 -19.20 -5.98 12.81
CA PRO A 171 -20.60 -5.56 13.04
C PRO A 171 -20.89 -5.24 14.51
N LYS A 172 -20.05 -5.68 15.46
CA LYS A 172 -20.23 -5.40 16.90
C LYS A 172 -19.63 -4.08 17.35
N THR A 173 -18.46 -3.72 16.82
CA THR A 173 -17.72 -2.53 17.29
C THR A 173 -17.97 -1.31 16.42
N LEU A 174 -18.40 -1.51 15.16
CA LEU A 174 -18.66 -0.44 14.19
C LEU A 174 -17.50 0.56 14.03
N GLU A 175 -16.29 0.10 14.31
CA GLU A 175 -15.09 0.92 14.15
C GLU A 175 -14.59 0.88 12.71
N THR A 176 -14.21 2.03 12.18
CA THR A 176 -13.42 2.12 10.95
C THR A 176 -12.20 3.02 11.13
N ASN A 177 -11.34 3.11 10.12
CA ASN A 177 -10.19 4.00 10.14
C ASN A 177 -10.41 5.21 9.21
N GLU A 178 -9.63 6.27 9.42
CA GLU A 178 -9.73 7.51 8.62
C GLU A 178 -9.37 7.30 7.15
N PHE A 179 -8.48 6.36 6.87
CA PHE A 179 -8.06 6.03 5.51
C PHE A 179 -9.21 5.44 4.67
N ASP A 180 -9.98 4.51 5.23
CA ASP A 180 -11.11 3.89 4.54
C ASP A 180 -12.26 4.89 4.36
N LEU A 181 -12.51 5.77 5.35
CA LEU A 181 -13.47 6.86 5.20
C LEU A 181 -13.04 7.84 4.10
N ALA A 182 -11.76 8.20 4.04
CA ALA A 182 -11.23 9.10 3.02
C ALA A 182 -11.38 8.51 1.60
N ILE A 183 -11.16 7.20 1.42
CA ILE A 183 -11.42 6.51 0.14
C ILE A 183 -12.88 6.71 -0.29
N CYS A 184 -13.83 6.47 0.61
CA CYS A 184 -15.26 6.65 0.31
C CYS A 184 -15.61 8.11 -0.02
N GLN A 185 -15.02 9.07 0.70
CA GLN A 185 -15.20 10.49 0.42
C GLN A 185 -14.67 10.88 -0.97
N ILE A 186 -13.50 10.37 -1.37
CA ILE A 186 -12.91 10.64 -2.69
C ILE A 186 -13.80 10.09 -3.79
N LEU A 187 -14.25 8.84 -3.65
CA LEU A 187 -15.13 8.20 -4.65
C LEU A 187 -16.52 8.86 -4.73
N ASN A 188 -17.01 9.47 -3.65
CA ASN A 188 -18.25 10.26 -3.66
C ASN A 188 -18.03 11.74 -4.03
N GLY A 189 -16.79 12.22 -4.17
CA GLY A 189 -16.47 13.65 -4.20
C GLY A 189 -17.18 14.47 -5.30
N GLN A 190 -17.60 13.81 -6.38
CA GLN A 190 -18.33 14.45 -7.50
C GLN A 190 -19.81 14.05 -7.60
N THR A 191 -20.32 13.23 -6.68
CA THR A 191 -21.70 12.73 -6.73
C THR A 191 -22.71 13.70 -6.09
N GLY A 192 -22.21 14.65 -5.31
CA GLY A 192 -23.02 15.60 -4.54
C GLY A 192 -23.58 15.04 -3.24
N TYR A 193 -23.40 13.75 -2.95
CA TYR A 193 -23.81 13.14 -1.69
C TYR A 193 -22.74 13.30 -0.61
N ASP A 194 -23.18 13.63 0.61
CA ASP A 194 -22.28 13.84 1.74
C ASP A 194 -21.97 12.53 2.47
N THR A 195 -20.84 11.91 2.15
CA THR A 195 -20.34 10.71 2.85
C THR A 195 -20.27 10.91 4.36
N ALA A 196 -19.91 12.09 4.85
CA ALA A 196 -19.77 12.34 6.28
C ALA A 196 -21.13 12.34 6.99
N TYR A 197 -22.17 12.86 6.34
CA TYR A 197 -23.55 12.75 6.83
C TYR A 197 -23.98 11.28 6.97
N TYR A 198 -23.82 10.47 5.92
CA TYR A 198 -24.19 9.05 5.95
C TYR A 198 -23.35 8.26 6.95
N PHE A 199 -22.05 8.54 7.04
CA PHE A 199 -21.16 7.94 8.03
C PHE A 199 -21.65 8.22 9.46
N LYS A 200 -22.06 9.46 9.76
CA LYS A 200 -22.62 9.81 11.06
C LYS A 200 -23.92 9.06 11.36
N GLN A 201 -24.80 8.90 10.36
CA GLN A 201 -26.05 8.14 10.53
C GLN A 201 -25.78 6.68 10.89
N SER A 202 -24.78 6.06 10.27
CA SER A 202 -24.39 4.66 10.53
C SER A 202 -23.90 4.33 11.93
N LYS A 203 -23.72 5.35 12.79
CA LYS A 203 -23.17 5.20 14.15
C LYS A 203 -21.77 4.58 14.17
N MET A 204 -21.11 4.48 13.03
CA MET A 204 -19.72 4.07 12.95
C MET A 204 -18.81 5.08 13.64
N VAL A 205 -17.72 4.58 14.23
CA VAL A 205 -16.75 5.39 14.98
C VAL A 205 -15.39 5.31 14.32
N LEU A 206 -14.72 6.47 14.19
CA LEU A 206 -13.34 6.51 13.71
C LEU A 206 -12.38 6.11 14.83
N ASN A 207 -11.61 5.07 14.58
CA ASN A 207 -10.47 4.72 15.41
C ASN A 207 -9.26 5.56 14.98
N LYS A 208 -8.94 6.59 15.78
CA LYS A 208 -7.86 7.57 15.53
C LYS A 208 -6.45 7.04 15.83
N GLU A 209 -6.31 5.86 16.43
CA GLU A 209 -5.05 5.48 17.10
C GLU A 209 -3.90 5.08 16.17
N LYS A 210 -4.09 4.92 14.85
CA LYS A 210 -3.07 4.30 13.99
C LYS A 210 -2.22 5.21 13.11
N LEU A 211 -2.58 6.47 12.89
CA LEU A 211 -1.78 7.36 12.01
C LEU A 211 -0.65 8.10 12.74
N ASP A 212 -0.78 8.30 14.06
CA ASP A 212 0.18 9.10 14.84
C ASP A 212 1.21 8.27 15.63
N GLN A 213 0.94 6.98 15.91
CA GLN A 213 1.78 6.14 16.77
C GLN A 213 3.10 5.66 16.15
N LYS A 214 3.42 6.04 14.92
CA LYS A 214 4.70 5.66 14.26
C LYS A 214 5.76 6.77 14.24
N ASN A 215 5.46 7.93 14.83
CA ASN A 215 6.37 9.09 14.91
C ASN A 215 6.71 9.53 16.36
N ALA A 216 6.52 8.64 17.34
CA ALA A 216 6.98 8.85 18.71
C ALA A 216 8.14 7.90 19.04
#